data_AF-F8PPI7-F1
#
_entry.id   AF-F8PPI7-F1
#
_cell.length_a   1.000
_cell.length_b   1.000
_cell.length_c   1.000
_cell.angle_alpha   90.00
_cell.angle_beta   90.00
_cell.angle_gamma   90.00
#
_symmetry.space_group_name_H-M   'P 1'
#
loop_
_entity.id
_entity.type
_entity.pdbx_description
1 polymer ?
#
loop_
_entity_poly.entity_id
_entity_poly.type
_entity_poly.pdbx_seq_one_letter_code
_entity_poly.pdbx_strand_id
1 'polypeptide(L)'
;GDTIAAAALTKMCNDSHNQTYVRYEMLVNKFARQRNRASRYELKTYFGQLQKIIVVHIPPTPLLCLTDPTTAIFAVIKPCEIESHNSLGNSYYSKLGSIIVMDITCLQCIVGRIPVGTQWALIDRSGNLARVIYDESDVEQ
;
A
#
# COMPACT_ATOMS: atom_id res chain seq x y z
N GLY A 1 0.94 -15.62 8.45
CA GLY A 1 1.31 -14.53 7.54
C GLY A 1 0.31 -14.47 6.42
N ASP A 2 -0.02 -13.29 5.92
CA ASP A 2 -0.99 -13.12 4.84
C ASP A 2 -0.30 -13.25 3.47
N THR A 3 -0.98 -13.84 2.48
CA THR A 3 -0.46 -13.98 1.12
C THR A 3 -0.84 -12.77 0.28
N ILE A 4 0.14 -11.99 -0.20
CA ILE A 4 -0.09 -10.87 -1.12
C ILE A 4 -0.17 -11.40 -2.55
N ALA A 5 -1.22 -11.03 -3.27
CA ALA A 5 -1.44 -11.49 -4.63
C ALA A 5 -1.47 -10.34 -5.64
N ALA A 6 -0.85 -10.52 -6.80
CA ALA A 6 -0.90 -9.53 -7.88
C ALA A 6 -2.21 -9.66 -8.66
N ALA A 7 -2.90 -8.54 -8.88
CA ALA A 7 -4.20 -8.52 -9.53
C ALA A 7 -4.19 -9.10 -10.95
N ALA A 8 -3.10 -8.91 -11.70
CA ALA A 8 -2.97 -9.45 -13.05
C ALA A 8 -2.84 -10.98 -13.11
N LEU A 9 -2.50 -11.62 -11.99
CA LEU A 9 -2.22 -13.07 -11.91
C LEU A 9 -3.27 -13.84 -11.11
N THR A 10 -4.23 -13.14 -10.50
CA THR A 10 -5.22 -13.75 -9.61
C THR A 10 -6.61 -13.69 -10.24
N LYS A 11 -7.24 -14.84 -10.42
CA LYS A 11 -8.66 -14.90 -10.78
C LYS A 11 -9.48 -14.58 -9.53
N MET A 12 -10.15 -13.43 -9.51
CA MET A 12 -11.05 -13.08 -8.41
C MET A 12 -12.17 -14.13 -8.33
N CYS A 13 -12.26 -14.85 -7.21
CA CYS A 13 -13.41 -15.66 -6.86
C CYS A 13 -14.30 -14.83 -5.93
N ASN A 14 -15.62 -14.91 -6.08
CA ASN A 14 -16.58 -14.09 -5.32
C ASN A 14 -16.44 -14.25 -3.80
N ASP A 15 -15.96 -15.40 -3.31
CA ASP A 15 -15.74 -15.69 -1.89
C ASP A 15 -14.30 -15.44 -1.39
N SER A 16 -13.38 -15.05 -2.28
CA SER A 16 -11.99 -14.78 -1.87
C SER A 16 -11.84 -13.35 -1.37
N HIS A 17 -11.27 -13.20 -0.17
CA HIS A 17 -10.80 -11.89 0.30
C HIS A 17 -9.86 -11.30 -0.75
N ASN A 18 -10.11 -10.05 -1.17
CA ASN A 18 -9.35 -9.42 -2.23
C ASN A 18 -7.94 -9.04 -1.74
N GLN A 19 -6.99 -9.98 -1.86
CA GLN A 19 -5.59 -9.87 -1.42
C GLN A 19 -4.71 -9.02 -2.35
N THR A 20 -5.30 -8.25 -3.26
CA THR A 20 -4.56 -7.42 -4.22
C THR A 20 -4.35 -5.99 -3.76
N TYR A 21 -5.02 -5.57 -2.68
CA TYR A 21 -4.90 -4.23 -2.13
C TYR A 21 -3.87 -4.21 -1.01
N VAL A 22 -2.96 -3.24 -1.07
CA VAL A 22 -1.81 -3.14 -0.20
C VAL A 22 -1.65 -1.74 0.37
N ARG A 23 -1.13 -1.67 1.60
CA ARG A 23 -0.54 -0.48 2.18
C ARG A 23 0.93 -0.43 1.81
N TYR A 24 1.41 0.74 1.42
CA TYR A 24 2.82 0.98 1.15
C TYR A 24 3.27 2.33 1.71
N GLU A 25 4.56 2.46 1.95
CA GLU A 25 5.15 3.68 2.52
C GLU A 25 6.21 4.26 1.61
N MET A 26 6.17 5.59 1.47
CA MET A 26 7.11 6.33 0.64
C MET A 26 7.59 7.59 1.34
N LEU A 27 8.87 7.92 1.11
CA LEU A 27 9.45 9.18 1.53
C LEU A 27 9.02 10.28 0.56
N VAL A 28 8.29 11.26 1.06
CA VAL A 28 7.79 12.40 0.28
C VAL A 28 8.50 13.67 0.71
N ASN A 29 8.97 14.46 -0.26
CA ASN A 29 9.57 15.74 0.05
C ASN A 29 8.49 16.74 0.49
N LYS A 30 8.51 17.12 1.77
CA LYS A 30 7.59 18.09 2.39
C LYS A 30 7.62 19.45 1.69
N PHE A 31 8.77 19.82 1.13
CA PHE A 31 8.99 21.11 0.48
C PHE A 31 9.08 21.01 -1.04
N ALA A 32 8.51 19.96 -1.65
CA ALA A 32 8.55 19.76 -3.11
C ALA A 32 8.10 20.98 -3.94
N ARG A 33 7.21 21.83 -3.39
CA ARG A 33 6.73 23.06 -4.04
C ARG A 33 7.61 24.30 -3.79
N GLN A 34 8.61 24.23 -2.92
CA GLN A 34 9.49 25.35 -2.54
C GLN A 34 10.90 25.11 -3.08
N ARG A 35 11.16 25.55 -4.31
CA ARG A 35 12.39 25.23 -5.07
C ARG A 35 13.71 25.58 -4.38
N ASN A 36 13.73 26.60 -3.53
CA ASN A 36 14.96 27.10 -2.89
C ASN A 36 15.16 26.61 -1.45
N ARG A 37 14.31 25.68 -0.99
CA ARG A 37 14.41 25.14 0.36
C ARG A 37 15.04 23.74 0.34
N ALA A 38 15.92 23.48 1.31
CA ALA A 38 16.50 22.16 1.48
C ALA A 38 15.40 21.09 1.60
N SER A 39 15.54 20.02 0.83
CA SER A 39 14.60 18.90 0.82
C SER A 39 14.50 18.28 2.22
N ARG A 40 13.27 18.09 2.69
CA ARG A 40 12.99 17.36 3.92
C ARG A 40 11.99 16.27 3.61
N TYR A 41 12.41 15.03 3.78
CA TYR A 41 11.58 13.87 3.49
C TYR A 41 10.78 13.47 4.73
N GLU A 42 9.51 13.14 4.53
CA GLU A 42 8.63 12.56 5.54
C GLU A 42 8.07 11.24 5.01
N LEU A 43 8.07 10.22 5.87
CA LEU A 43 7.47 8.93 5.54
C LEU A 43 5.96 9.08 5.53
N LYS A 44 5.32 8.69 4.43
CA LYS A 44 3.88 8.73 4.26
C LYS A 44 3.33 7.38 3.86
N THR A 45 2.19 7.06 4.44
CA THR A 45 1.40 5.88 4.14
C THR A 45 0.47 6.15 2.97
N TYR A 46 0.41 5.18 2.07
CA TYR A 46 -0.44 5.16 0.89
C TYR A 46 -1.08 3.79 0.73
N PHE A 47 -2.12 3.75 -0.11
CA PHE A 47 -2.82 2.52 -0.44
C PHE A 47 -2.92 2.37 -1.94
N GLY A 48 -2.97 1.14 -2.42
CA GLY A 48 -3.13 0.87 -3.84
C GLY A 48 -3.38 -0.59 -4.13
N GLN A 49 -3.65 -0.89 -5.39
CA GLN A 49 -3.80 -2.25 -5.87
C GLN A 49 -2.51 -2.71 -6.55
N LEU A 50 -1.90 -3.76 -6.01
CA LEU A 50 -0.75 -4.44 -6.60
C LEU A 50 -1.18 -5.10 -7.92
N GLN A 51 -0.59 -4.65 -9.02
CA GLN A 51 -0.88 -5.15 -10.35
C GLN A 51 0.04 -6.31 -10.73
N LYS A 52 1.35 -6.13 -10.52
CA LYS A 52 2.40 -7.07 -10.91
C LYS A 52 3.60 -6.96 -9.96
N ILE A 53 4.36 -8.04 -9.86
CA ILE A 53 5.70 -8.04 -9.29
C ILE A 53 6.67 -8.29 -10.45
N ILE A 54 7.69 -7.45 -10.58
CA ILE A 54 8.75 -7.58 -11.58
C ILE A 54 10.02 -7.98 -10.85
N VAL A 55 10.61 -9.10 -11.25
CA VAL A 55 11.90 -9.56 -10.74
C VAL A 55 12.93 -9.32 -11.83
N VAL A 56 13.96 -8.54 -11.52
CA VAL A 56 15.05 -8.22 -12.43
C VAL A 56 16.33 -8.83 -11.88
N HIS A 57 16.90 -9.78 -12.61
CA HIS A 57 18.22 -10.32 -12.31
C HIS A 57 19.27 -9.48 -13.04
N ILE A 58 20.10 -8.80 -12.26
CA ILE A 58 21.12 -7.89 -12.75
C ILE A 58 22.47 -8.59 -12.58
N PRO A 59 23.23 -8.82 -13.66
CA PRO A 59 24.59 -9.35 -13.55
C PRO A 59 25.52 -8.34 -12.87
N PRO A 60 26.74 -8.72 -12.47
CA PRO A 60 27.76 -7.78 -12.03
C PRO A 60 27.87 -6.63 -13.05
N THR A 61 27.52 -5.43 -12.61
CA THR A 61 27.40 -4.24 -13.46
C THR A 61 28.12 -3.09 -12.76
N PRO A 62 29.40 -2.85 -13.07
CA PRO A 62 30.20 -1.80 -12.43
C PRO A 62 29.60 -0.39 -12.59
N LEU A 63 28.87 -0.12 -13.69
CA LEU A 63 28.17 1.15 -13.91
C LEU A 63 27.10 1.43 -12.83
N LEU A 64 26.54 0.37 -12.24
CA LEU A 64 25.57 0.44 -11.14
C LEU A 64 26.23 0.23 -9.77
N CYS A 65 27.57 0.21 -9.71
CA CYS A 65 28.35 -0.17 -8.53
C CYS A 65 27.98 -1.56 -7.98
N LEU A 66 27.54 -2.47 -8.84
CA LEU A 66 27.20 -3.85 -8.47
C LEU A 66 28.37 -4.78 -8.81
N THR A 67 29.08 -5.24 -7.78
CA THR A 67 30.18 -6.21 -7.92
C THR A 67 29.70 -7.64 -8.09
N ASP A 68 28.49 -7.93 -7.60
CA ASP A 68 27.90 -9.26 -7.52
C ASP A 68 26.54 -9.31 -8.25
N PRO A 69 26.12 -10.49 -8.74
CA PRO A 69 24.78 -10.66 -9.29
C PRO A 69 23.73 -10.23 -8.26
N THR A 70 22.85 -9.32 -8.63
CA THR A 70 21.87 -8.70 -7.74
C THR A 70 20.47 -8.92 -8.28
N THR A 71 19.53 -9.27 -7.41
CA THR A 71 18.10 -9.37 -7.79
C THR A 71 17.37 -8.15 -7.23
N ALA A 72 16.82 -7.34 -8.14
CA ALA A 72 15.94 -6.23 -7.79
C ALA A 72 14.48 -6.66 -7.98
N ILE A 73 13.64 -6.40 -6.99
CA ILE A 73 12.23 -6.79 -7.02
C ILE A 73 11.38 -5.52 -6.92
N PHE A 74 10.52 -5.31 -7.92
CA PHE A 74 9.67 -4.13 -8.01
C PHE A 74 8.20 -4.50 -7.92
N ALA A 75 7.43 -3.69 -7.20
CA ALA A 75 5.98 -3.73 -7.17
C ALA A 75 5.41 -2.70 -8.16
N VAL A 76 4.53 -3.15 -9.05
CA VAL A 76 3.75 -2.30 -9.95
C VAL A 76 2.40 -2.05 -9.29
N ILE A 77 2.09 -0.81 -8.92
CA ILE A 77 0.91 -0.47 -8.13
C ILE A 77 0.06 0.55 -8.90
N LYS A 78 -1.26 0.38 -8.82
CA LYS A 78 -2.21 1.47 -9.10
C LYS A 78 -2.64 2.09 -7.76
N PRO A 79 -2.24 3.33 -7.44
CA PRO A 79 -2.59 3.98 -6.18
C PRO A 79 -4.11 4.15 -6.05
N CYS A 80 -4.63 4.04 -4.83
CA CYS A 80 -5.97 4.51 -4.51
C CYS A 80 -5.94 6.04 -4.39
N GLU A 81 -6.77 6.74 -5.18
CA GLU A 81 -6.93 8.18 -5.05
C GLU A 81 -7.80 8.47 -3.82
N ILE A 82 -7.15 8.71 -2.68
CA ILE A 82 -7.86 8.95 -1.42
C ILE A 82 -8.62 10.27 -1.50
N GLU A 83 -9.93 10.20 -1.36
CA GLU A 83 -10.86 11.33 -1.45
C GLU A 83 -11.21 11.88 -0.07
N SER A 84 -11.32 11.01 0.93
CA SER A 84 -11.69 11.41 2.29
C SER A 84 -11.25 10.39 3.34
N HIS A 85 -11.31 10.83 4.60
CA HIS A 85 -11.14 9.98 5.78
C HIS A 85 -12.36 10.16 6.70
N ASN A 86 -12.78 9.09 7.39
CA ASN A 86 -13.78 9.22 8.45
C ASN A 86 -13.14 9.53 9.81
N SER A 87 -13.96 9.76 10.84
CA SER A 87 -13.51 10.02 12.22
C SER A 87 -12.69 8.88 12.84
N LEU A 88 -12.84 7.67 12.32
CA LEU A 88 -12.08 6.50 12.73
C LEU A 88 -10.76 6.36 11.95
N GLY A 89 -10.46 7.24 10.99
CA GLY A 89 -9.23 7.21 10.20
C GLY A 89 -9.26 6.27 8.98
N ASN A 90 -10.41 5.64 8.68
CA ASN A 90 -10.55 4.83 7.47
C ASN A 90 -10.51 5.73 6.23
N SER A 91 -9.78 5.30 5.22
CA SER A 91 -9.59 6.06 3.97
C SER A 91 -10.58 5.60 2.91
N TYR A 92 -11.14 6.54 2.15
CA TYR A 92 -12.12 6.27 1.10
C TYR A 92 -11.59 6.66 -0.27
N TYR A 93 -11.88 5.86 -1.29
CA TYR A 93 -11.53 6.14 -2.67
C TYR A 93 -12.62 5.63 -3.63
N SER A 94 -12.79 6.29 -4.78
CA SER A 94 -13.64 5.78 -5.87
C SER A 94 -12.83 5.36 -7.10
N LYS A 95 -11.59 5.86 -7.23
CA LYS A 95 -10.75 5.67 -8.42
C LYS A 95 -9.34 5.22 -8.08
N LEU A 96 -8.74 4.54 -9.04
CA LEU A 96 -7.32 4.20 -9.03
C LEU A 96 -6.56 5.19 -9.91
N GLY A 97 -5.42 5.65 -9.44
CA GLY A 97 -4.54 6.55 -10.17
C GLY A 97 -3.63 5.84 -11.17
N SER A 98 -2.74 6.63 -11.75
CA SER A 98 -1.72 6.16 -12.70
C SER A 98 -0.77 5.14 -12.07
N ILE A 99 -0.29 4.20 -12.89
CA ILE A 99 0.65 3.16 -12.46
C ILE A 99 1.93 3.81 -11.91
N ILE A 100 2.38 3.31 -10.76
CA ILE A 100 3.69 3.57 -10.20
C ILE A 100 4.47 2.26 -10.09
N VAL A 101 5.80 2.36 -10.18
CA VAL A 101 6.72 1.24 -9.94
C VAL A 101 7.60 1.62 -8.76
N MET A 102 7.70 0.74 -7.78
CA MET A 102 8.48 0.98 -6.58
C MET A 102 9.21 -0.28 -6.14
N ASP A 103 10.24 -0.12 -5.31
CA ASP A 103 10.89 -1.25 -4.66
C ASP A 103 9.87 -2.03 -3.81
N ILE A 104 9.90 -3.36 -3.88
CA ILE A 104 8.96 -4.20 -3.13
C ILE A 104 9.08 -4.00 -1.62
N THR A 105 10.23 -3.55 -1.11
CA THR A 105 10.42 -3.28 0.33
C THR A 105 9.55 -2.13 0.85
N CYS A 106 8.97 -1.31 -0.04
CA CYS A 106 8.02 -0.29 0.36
C CYS A 106 6.64 -0.85 0.74
N LEU A 107 6.31 -2.06 0.29
CA LEU A 107 5.05 -2.72 0.65
C LEU A 107 5.08 -3.13 2.12
N GLN A 108 4.02 -2.78 2.85
CA GLN A 108 3.90 -3.09 4.28
C GLN A 108 2.99 -4.28 4.52
N CYS A 109 1.75 -4.22 4.04
CA CYS A 109 0.75 -5.25 4.31
C CYS A 109 -0.41 -5.22 3.32
N ILE A 110 -1.26 -6.25 3.37
CA ILE A 110 -2.56 -6.27 2.70
C ILE A 110 -3.53 -5.38 3.46
N VAL A 111 -4.42 -4.73 2.73
CA VAL A 111 -5.56 -4.03 3.31
C VAL A 111 -6.86 -4.59 2.74
N GLY A 112 -7.87 -4.68 3.60
CA GLY A 112 -9.22 -5.00 3.17
C GLY A 112 -9.85 -3.81 2.48
N ARG A 113 -10.92 -4.06 1.71
CA ARG A 113 -11.81 -3.01 1.25
C ARG A 113 -13.25 -3.47 1.25
N ILE A 114 -14.16 -2.57 1.56
CA ILE A 114 -15.60 -2.83 1.53
C ILE A 114 -16.30 -1.75 0.71
N PRO A 115 -17.34 -2.09 -0.05
CA PRO A 115 -18.12 -1.10 -0.78
C PRO A 115 -18.95 -0.26 0.21
N VAL A 116 -18.95 1.07 0.02
CA VAL A 116 -19.74 2.04 0.79
C VAL A 116 -20.35 3.04 -0.18
N GLY A 117 -21.62 2.84 -0.56
CA GLY A 117 -22.28 3.63 -1.59
C GLY A 117 -21.54 3.52 -2.93
N THR A 118 -21.08 4.64 -3.47
CA THR A 118 -20.30 4.71 -4.73
C THR A 118 -18.78 4.66 -4.50
N GLN A 119 -18.34 4.54 -3.26
CA GLN A 119 -16.93 4.53 -2.86
C GLN A 119 -16.52 3.18 -2.25
N TRP A 120 -15.22 3.02 -2.01
CA TRP A 120 -14.65 1.91 -1.26
C TRP A 120 -13.98 2.44 0.00
N ALA A 121 -14.31 1.84 1.14
CA ALA A 121 -13.59 2.08 2.39
C ALA A 121 -12.44 1.08 2.50
N LEU A 122 -11.23 1.57 2.77
CA LEU A 122 -10.05 0.76 3.05
C LEU A 122 -10.01 0.40 4.53
N ILE A 123 -9.84 -0.89 4.79
CA ILE A 123 -9.75 -1.47 6.14
C ILE A 123 -8.30 -1.89 6.38
N ASP A 124 -7.55 -1.02 7.04
CA ASP A 124 -6.17 -1.28 7.43
C ASP A 124 -6.10 -1.86 8.85
N ARG A 125 -5.75 -3.15 8.97
CA ARG A 125 -5.57 -3.84 10.25
C ARG A 125 -4.14 -3.77 10.80
N SER A 126 -3.25 -3.06 10.13
CA SER A 126 -1.86 -2.88 10.60
C SER A 126 -1.67 -1.65 11.50
N GLY A 127 -2.68 -0.80 11.62
CA GLY A 127 -2.66 0.41 12.44
C GLY A 127 -3.23 0.23 13.85
N ASN A 128 -3.20 1.31 14.63
CA ASN A 128 -3.73 1.35 16.00
C ASN A 128 -5.21 0.99 16.13
N LEU A 129 -5.96 1.07 15.04
CA LEU A 129 -7.40 0.76 14.94
C LEU A 129 -7.69 -0.75 14.99
N ALA A 130 -6.68 -1.61 14.86
CA ALA A 130 -6.83 -3.05 14.95
C ALA A 130 -6.86 -3.58 16.41
N ARG A 131 -6.77 -2.69 17.40
CA ARG A 131 -6.86 -3.07 18.81
C ARG A 131 -8.31 -3.32 19.21
N VAL A 132 -8.53 -4.47 19.85
CA VAL A 132 -9.79 -4.78 20.54
C VAL A 132 -9.97 -3.76 21.66
N ILE A 133 -11.07 -3.03 21.63
CA ILE A 133 -11.55 -2.25 22.78
C ILE A 133 -12.50 -3.19 23.51
N TYR A 134 -12.15 -3.56 24.75
CA TYR A 134 -13.09 -4.22 25.65
C TYR A 134 -14.03 -3.13 26.17
N ASP A 135 -15.32 -3.27 25.88
CA ASP A 135 -16.34 -2.46 26.53
C ASP A 135 -16.74 -3.19 27.82
N GLU A 136 -16.43 -2.59 28.97
CA GLU A 136 -16.74 -3.18 30.29
C GLU A 136 -18.25 -3.20 30.58
N SER A 137 -19.09 -2.67 29.69
CA SER A 137 -20.56 -2.69 29.82
C SER A 137 -21.21 -4.07 29.68
N ASP A 138 -20.47 -5.08 29.21
CA ASP A 138 -21.00 -6.42 28.93
C ASP A 138 -20.80 -7.43 30.10
N VAL A 139 -20.36 -6.96 31.28
CA VAL A 139 -20.04 -7.83 32.44
C VAL A 139 -21.13 -7.83 33.53
N GLU A 140 -22.23 -7.08 33.39
CA GLU A 140 -23.37 -7.15 34.32
C GLU A 140 -24.63 -7.74 33.68
N GLN A 141 -24.72 -9.07 33.62
CA GLN A 141 -25.97 -9.84 33.78
C GLN A 141 -25.73 -11.15 34.51
#